data_AF-A0A970W8H3-F1
#
_entry.id   AF-A0A970W8H3-F1
#
_cell.length_a   1.000
_cell.length_b   1.000
_cell.length_c   1.000
_cell.angle_alpha   90.00
_cell.angle_beta   90.00
_cell.angle_gamma   90.00
#
_symmetry.space_group_name_H-M   'P 1'
#
loop_
_entity.id
_entity.type
_entity.pdbx_description
1 polymer ?
#
loop_
_entity_poly.entity_id
_entity_poly.type
_entity_poly.pdbx_seq_one_letter_code
_entity_poly.pdbx_strand_id
1 'polypeptide(L)' 'MKLSARNVLKGRVVKITPGAVNSEVVIELPGGIQVVSVITKTSVESLGLAVG' A
#
# COMPACT_ATOMS: atom_id res chain seq x y z
N MET A 1 -1.50 -12.95 -12.98
CA MET A 1 -0.11 -12.84 -12.46
C MET A 1 0.02 -13.82 -11.29
N LYS A 2 0.99 -14.73 -11.32
CA LYS A 2 1.17 -15.76 -10.28
C LYS A 2 2.24 -15.26 -9.30
N LEU A 3 1.82 -14.77 -8.14
CA LEU A 3 2.72 -14.34 -7.06
C LEU A 3 3.06 -15.54 -6.17
N SER A 4 4.33 -15.67 -5.77
CA SER A 4 4.76 -16.67 -4.78
C SER A 4 4.32 -16.34 -3.35
N ALA A 5 4.00 -15.06 -3.11
CA ALA A 5 3.46 -14.59 -1.84
C ALA A 5 2.13 -15.28 -1.54
N ARG A 6 2.04 -15.95 -0.39
CA ARG A 6 0.84 -16.68 0.05
C ARG A 6 -0.26 -15.74 0.56
N ASN A 7 0.12 -14.59 1.09
CA ASN A 7 -0.82 -13.63 1.67
C ASN A 7 -1.15 -12.54 0.65
N VAL A 8 -2.41 -12.51 0.23
CA VAL A 8 -2.97 -11.46 -0.63
C VAL A 8 -4.15 -10.86 0.09
N LEU A 9 -3.91 -9.70 0.70
CA LEU A 9 -4.90 -9.01 1.52
C LEU A 9 -5.55 -7.91 0.67
N LYS A 10 -6.84 -8.06 0.39
CA LYS A 10 -7.61 -7.02 -0.30
C LYS A 10 -7.95 -5.92 0.71
N GLY A 11 -7.69 -4.68 0.34
CA GLY A 11 -8.00 -3.53 1.16
C GLY A 11 -8.00 -2.25 0.36
N ARG A 12 -8.32 -1.15 1.03
CA ARG A 12 -8.44 0.19 0.45
C ARG A 12 -7.32 1.07 0.97
N VAL A 13 -6.67 1.83 0.10
CA VAL A 13 -5.64 2.77 0.53
C VAL A 13 -6.31 3.95 1.22
N VAL A 14 -6.08 4.10 2.52
CA VAL A 14 -6.67 5.18 3.34
C VAL A 14 -5.74 6.36 3.54
N LYS A 15 -4.42 6.13 3.43
CA LYS A 15 -3.42 7.18 3.58
C LYS A 15 -2.15 6.83 2.81
N ILE A 16 -1.53 7.83 2.21
CA ILE A 16 -0.18 7.74 1.65
C ILE A 16 0.63 8.89 2.22
N THR A 17 1.76 8.60 2.86
CA THR A 17 2.72 9.59 3.36
C THR A 17 3.99 9.46 2.52
N PRO A 18 4.19 10.30 1.50
CA PRO A 18 5.39 10.26 0.68
C PRO A 18 6.59 10.83 1.43
N GLY A 19 7.67 10.05 1.53
CA GLY A 19 8.98 10.52 1.96
C GLY A 19 9.93 10.73 0.78
N ALA A 20 11.19 11.09 1.07
CA ALA A 20 12.18 11.37 0.02
C ALA A 20 12.57 10.12 -0.79
N VAL A 21 12.65 8.96 -0.13
CA VAL A 21 13.05 7.68 -0.72
C VAL A 21 11.96 6.63 -0.55
N ASN A 22 11.43 6.52 0.66
CA ASN A 22 10.34 5.60 1.00
C ASN A 22 9.04 6.37 1.18
N SER A 23 7.93 5.70 0.94
CA SER A 23 6.58 6.17 1.17
C SER A 23 5.84 5.17 2.04
N GLU A 24 5.14 5.69 3.03
CA GLU A 24 4.26 4.91 3.89
C GLU A 24 2.87 4.86 3.25
N VAL A 25 2.32 3.66 3.10
CA VAL A 25 0.99 3.40 2.55
C VAL A 25 0.19 2.66 3.62
N VAL A 26 -0.91 3.26 4.04
CA VAL A 26 -1.84 2.65 4.99
C VAL A 26 -3.03 2.09 4.22
N ILE A 27 -3.26 0.79 4.40
CA ILE A 27 -4.34 0.04 3.75
C ILE A 27 -5.31 -0.42 4.82
N GLU A 28 -6.58 -0.12 4.65
CA GLU A 28 -7.66 -0.64 5.48
C GLU A 28 -8.20 -1.93 4.88
N LEU A 29 -8.21 -2.99 5.69
CA LEU A 29 -8.77 -4.28 5.37
C LEU A 29 -10.25 -4.35 5.79
N PRO A 30 -11.03 -5.28 5.22
CA PRO A 30 -12.36 -5.61 5.72
C PRO A 30 -12.32 -5.89 7.23
N GLY A 31 -13.22 -5.25 7.98
CA GLY A 31 -13.25 -5.34 9.44
C GLY A 31 -12.49 -4.21 10.17
N GLY A 32 -12.02 -3.19 9.45
CA GLY A 32 -11.44 -1.96 10.02
C GLY A 32 -9.99 -2.09 10.47
N ILE A 33 -9.34 -3.22 10.20
CA ILE A 33 -7.93 -3.43 10.51
C ILE A 33 -7.08 -2.63 9.52
N GLN A 34 -6.11 -1.88 10.00
CA GLN A 34 -5.18 -1.14 9.16
C GLN A 34 -3.83 -1.87 9.08
N VAL A 35 -3.31 -1.95 7.86
CA VAL A 35 -1.97 -2.46 7.55
C VAL A 35 -1.13 -1.31 7.04
N VAL A 36 0.02 -1.10 7.67
CA VAL A 36 0.99 -0.09 7.25
C VAL A 36 2.09 -0.79 6.44
N SER A 37 2.35 -0.27 5.25
CA SER A 37 3.41 -0.74 4.36
C SER A 37 4.36 0.41 4.05
N VAL A 38 5.66 0.13 4.08
CA VAL A 38 6.68 1.09 3.65
C VAL A 38 7.32 0.55 2.38
N ILE A 39 7.11 1.25 1.27
CA ILE A 39 7.65 0.90 -0.04
C ILE A 39 8.40 2.09 -0.62
N THR A 40 9.11 1.90 -1.73
CA THR A 40 9.82 3.02 -2.37
C THR A 40 8.83 4.02 -2.95
N LYS A 41 9.20 5.31 -2.93
CA LYS A 41 8.42 6.38 -3.57
C LYS A 41 8.18 6.10 -5.04
N THR A 42 9.19 5.60 -5.75
CA THR A 42 9.08 5.23 -7.16
C THR A 42 8.03 4.14 -7.40
N SER A 43 7.89 3.18 -6.48
CA SER A 43 6.84 2.15 -6.60
C SER A 43 5.44 2.73 -6.40
N VAL A 44 5.25 3.66 -5.46
CA VAL A 44 3.96 4.36 -5.27
C VAL A 44 3.56 5.10 -6.55
N GLU A 45 4.48 5.85 -7.13
CA GLU A 45 4.27 6.63 -8.37
C GLU A 45 4.02 5.71 -9.57
N SER A 46 4.84 4.67 -9.76
CA SER A 46 4.72 3.76 -10.90
C SER A 46 3.44 2.92 -10.87
N LEU A 47 2.94 2.58 -9.68
CA LEU A 47 1.67 1.87 -9.51
C LEU A 47 0.45 2.82 -9.52
N GLY A 48 0.67 4.14 -9.56
CA GLY A 48 -0.40 5.13 -9.54
C GLY A 48 -1.25 5.07 -8.27
N LEU A 49 -0.65 4.72 -7.12
CA LEU A 49 -1.41 4.58 -5.89
C LEU A 49 -1.94 5.93 -5.41
N ALA A 50 -3.23 5.98 -5.11
CA ALA A 50 -3.91 7.14 -4.56
C ALA A 50 -4.79 6.72 -3.38
N VAL A 51 -5.12 7.69 -2.52
CA VAL A 51 -6.14 7.48 -1.48
C VAL A 51 -7.51 7.45 -2.15
N GLY A 52 -8.31 6.43 -1.85
CA GLY A 52 -9.61 6.25 -2.50
C GLY A 52 -10.07 4.82 -2.50
#